data_AF-A0A2J0N1Z2-F1
#
_entry.id   AF-A0A2J0N1Z2-F1
#
_cell.length_a   1.000
_cell.length_b   1.000
_cell.length_c   1.000
_cell.angle_alpha   90.00
_cell.angle_beta   90.00
_cell.angle_gamma   90.00
#
_symmetry.space_group_name_H-M   'P 1'
#
loop_
_entity.id
_entity.type
_entity.pdbx_description
1 polymer ?
#
loop_
_entity_poly.entity_id
_entity_poly.type
_entity_poly.pdbx_seq_one_letter_code
_entity_poly.pdbx_strand_id
1 'polypeptide(L)'
;MEKSTLLTLKIIGILLGILVLYFIRNLIGYVLLAFVFSSALRPGIDWLQQKKIPRFLGGILLFLFLFMFFGLVLYFTFPPFINEIQSFVSAFPQYWQNFLLWLPSFEMWLETSPFGGNIREAINQYIQKLSQTVTSLIGFVSGIFGKIFNFILIIILIFYFSVEEKISEKFYPFLVIKDRKRQEEVKKKISKYWKIAETQAGRWLQGYILLGFIVGIMVYIGLSILGIRYSLVLAVLA
;
A
#
# COMPACT_ATOMS: atom_id res chain seq x y z
N MET A 1 -5.72 3.48 -52.74
CA MET A 1 -4.58 2.91 -51.97
C MET A 1 -4.27 3.71 -50.69
N GLU A 2 -4.43 5.04 -50.65
CA GLU A 2 -4.10 5.89 -49.47
C GLU A 2 -4.81 5.54 -48.15
N LYS A 3 -6.07 5.09 -48.20
CA LYS A 3 -6.82 4.74 -46.97
C LYS A 3 -6.24 3.52 -46.25
N SER A 4 -5.65 2.56 -46.98
CA SER A 4 -5.04 1.37 -46.37
C SER A 4 -3.75 1.72 -45.62
N THR A 5 -2.92 2.60 -46.19
CA THR A 5 -1.67 3.08 -45.58
C THR A 5 -1.91 3.94 -44.33
N LEU A 6 -2.98 4.74 -44.31
CA LEU A 6 -3.39 5.49 -43.12
C LEU A 6 -3.91 4.58 -41.99
N LEU A 7 -4.59 3.48 -42.34
CA LEU A 7 -5.07 2.52 -41.36
C LEU A 7 -3.92 1.71 -40.75
N THR A 8 -2.96 1.25 -41.56
CA THR A 8 -1.79 0.53 -41.05
C THR A 8 -0.93 1.41 -40.14
N LEU A 9 -0.70 2.68 -40.50
CA LEU A 9 0.01 3.64 -39.64
C LEU A 9 -0.71 3.89 -38.31
N LYS A 10 -2.04 3.99 -38.31
CA LYS A 10 -2.82 4.12 -37.06
C LYS A 10 -2.72 2.89 -36.19
N ILE A 11 -2.81 1.69 -36.78
CA ILE A 11 -2.70 0.42 -36.05
C ILE A 11 -1.30 0.28 -35.43
N ILE A 12 -0.25 0.58 -36.19
CA ILE A 12 1.13 0.57 -35.70
C ILE A 12 1.32 1.60 -34.58
N GLY A 13 0.76 2.80 -34.73
CA GLY A 13 0.78 3.82 -33.69
C GLY A 13 0.06 3.40 -32.40
N ILE A 14 -1.10 2.75 -32.51
CA ILE A 14 -1.84 2.22 -31.36
C ILE A 14 -1.06 1.08 -30.69
N LEU A 15 -0.51 0.14 -31.46
CA LEU A 15 0.32 -0.96 -30.94
C LEU A 15 1.57 -0.44 -30.22
N LEU A 16 2.28 0.53 -30.81
CA LEU A 16 3.40 1.21 -30.15
C LEU A 16 2.95 1.91 -28.86
N GLY A 17 1.81 2.59 -28.90
CA GLY A 17 1.23 3.23 -27.71
C GLY A 17 0.95 2.23 -26.58
N ILE A 18 0.32 1.09 -26.91
CA ILE A 18 0.05 0.00 -25.95
C ILE A 18 1.36 -0.60 -25.40
N LEU A 19 2.36 -0.78 -26.25
CA LEU A 19 3.67 -1.33 -25.85
C LEU A 19 4.41 -0.39 -24.91
N VAL A 20 4.41 0.92 -25.20
CA VAL A 20 4.95 1.94 -24.30
C VAL A 20 4.20 1.92 -22.97
N LEU A 21 2.87 1.94 -23.00
CA LEU A 21 2.01 1.85 -21.81
C LEU A 21 2.32 0.61 -20.95
N TYR A 22 2.54 -0.53 -21.59
CA TYR A 22 2.94 -1.75 -20.90
C TYR A 22 4.30 -1.60 -20.21
N PHE A 23 5.28 -0.99 -20.88
CA PHE A 23 6.61 -0.75 -20.34
C PHE A 23 6.62 0.24 -19.17
N ILE A 24 5.77 1.28 -19.22
CA ILE A 24 5.67 2.31 -18.17
C ILE A 24 4.59 2.02 -17.11
N ARG A 25 3.89 0.88 -17.18
CA ARG A 25 2.79 0.53 -16.25
C ARG A 25 3.19 0.68 -14.78
N ASN A 26 4.39 0.25 -14.43
CA ASN A 26 4.90 0.33 -13.06
C ASN A 26 5.09 1.80 -12.64
N LEU A 27 5.63 2.65 -13.53
CA LEU A 27 5.79 4.08 -13.28
C LEU A 27 4.44 4.77 -13.11
N ILE A 28 3.43 4.42 -13.91
CA ILE A 28 2.06 4.93 -13.76
C ILE A 28 1.52 4.56 -12.37
N GLY A 29 1.71 3.31 -11.93
CA GLY A 29 1.34 2.89 -10.59
C GLY A 29 2.00 3.71 -9.49
N TYR A 30 3.31 3.99 -9.62
CA TYR A 30 4.05 4.83 -8.67
C TYR A 30 3.55 6.27 -8.63
N VAL A 31 3.24 6.85 -9.79
CA VAL A 31 2.67 8.20 -9.90
C VAL A 31 1.29 8.26 -9.27
N LEU A 32 0.42 7.27 -9.51
CA LEU A 32 -0.91 7.20 -8.92
C LEU A 32 -0.85 7.04 -7.39
N LEU A 33 0.00 6.14 -6.89
CA LEU A 33 0.24 5.99 -5.46
C LEU A 33 0.75 7.31 -4.87
N ALA A 34 1.75 7.91 -5.49
CA ALA A 34 2.30 9.17 -5.04
C ALA A 34 1.24 10.28 -5.00
N PHE A 35 0.36 10.33 -5.99
CA PHE A 35 -0.75 11.27 -6.04
C PHE A 35 -1.71 11.08 -4.86
N VAL A 36 -2.13 9.83 -4.58
CA VAL A 36 -3.06 9.54 -3.47
C VAL A 36 -2.43 9.86 -2.11
N PHE A 37 -1.19 9.41 -1.86
CA PHE A 37 -0.48 9.70 -0.62
C PHE A 37 -0.20 11.18 -0.45
N SER A 38 0.29 11.87 -1.49
CA SER A 38 0.57 13.30 -1.40
C SER A 38 -0.70 14.10 -1.11
N SER A 39 -1.83 13.71 -1.70
CA SER A 39 -3.14 14.32 -1.44
C SER A 39 -3.56 14.23 0.03
N ALA A 40 -3.23 13.14 0.71
CA ALA A 40 -3.50 12.96 2.14
C ALA A 40 -2.56 13.79 3.03
N LEU A 41 -1.35 14.08 2.57
CA LEU A 41 -0.36 14.87 3.33
C LEU A 41 -0.53 16.37 3.18
N ARG A 42 -1.12 16.83 2.07
CA ARG A 42 -1.31 18.25 1.75
C ARG A 42 -2.03 19.06 2.85
N PRO A 43 -3.10 18.58 3.51
CA PRO A 43 -3.71 19.32 4.61
C PRO A 43 -2.73 19.65 5.75
N GLY A 44 -1.78 18.75 6.03
CA GLY A 44 -0.72 18.99 7.02
C GLY A 44 0.27 20.07 6.58
N ILE A 45 0.64 20.07 5.30
CA ILE A 45 1.52 21.11 4.72
C ILE A 45 0.81 22.46 4.67
N ASP A 46 -0.45 22.50 4.23
CA ASP A 46 -1.25 23.72 4.15
C ASP A 46 -1.45 24.32 5.56
N TRP A 47 -1.61 23.49 6.60
CA TRP A 47 -1.64 23.93 7.99
C TRP A 47 -0.32 24.57 8.44
N LEU A 48 0.84 23.98 8.09
CA LEU A 48 2.16 24.58 8.36
C LEU A 48 2.36 25.89 7.59
N GLN A 49 1.84 25.98 6.36
CA GLN A 49 1.89 27.19 5.54
C GLN A 49 1.07 28.33 6.17
N GLN A 50 -0.09 28.03 6.75
CA GLN A 50 -0.87 29.01 7.53
C GLN A 50 -0.10 29.54 8.75
N LYS A 51 0.84 28.76 9.28
CA LYS A 51 1.77 29.17 10.36
C LYS A 51 3.00 29.93 9.86
N LYS A 52 2.97 30.45 8.62
CA LYS A 52 4.05 31.20 7.95
C LYS A 52 5.31 30.37 7.63
N ILE A 53 5.22 29.04 7.61
CA ILE A 53 6.33 28.18 7.19
C ILE A 53 6.31 28.05 5.66
N PRO A 54 7.42 28.32 4.95
CA PRO A 54 7.47 28.11 3.50
C PRO A 54 7.12 26.67 3.12
N ARG A 55 6.33 26.48 2.08
CA ARG A 55 5.75 25.17 1.71
C ARG A 55 6.77 24.05 1.57
N PHE A 56 7.95 24.35 1.01
CA PHE A 56 9.06 23.39 0.90
C PHE A 56 9.58 22.93 2.27
N LEU A 57 9.79 23.87 3.21
CA LEU A 57 10.18 23.57 4.59
C LEU A 57 9.06 22.83 5.34
N GLY A 58 7.81 23.23 5.12
CA GLY A 58 6.64 22.54 5.68
C GLY A 58 6.56 21.08 5.23
N GLY A 59 6.82 20.82 3.94
CA GLY A 59 6.94 19.47 3.40
C GLY A 59 8.05 18.67 4.06
N ILE A 60 9.25 19.23 4.20
CA ILE A 60 10.39 18.55 4.86
C ILE A 60 10.06 18.21 6.31
N LEU A 61 9.52 19.17 7.07
CA LEU A 61 9.16 18.98 8.46
C LEU A 61 8.08 17.90 8.63
N LEU A 62 7.06 17.91 7.77
CA LEU A 62 6.01 16.90 7.82
C LEU A 62 6.56 15.50 7.50
N PHE A 63 7.41 15.38 6.47
CA PHE A 63 8.03 14.11 6.13
C PHE A 63 8.95 13.59 7.24
N LEU A 64 9.79 14.46 7.82
CA LEU A 64 10.61 14.12 8.99
C LEU A 64 9.77 13.64 10.16
N PHE A 65 8.68 14.36 10.47
CA PHE A 65 7.75 13.98 11.52
C PHE A 65 7.12 12.60 11.25
N LEU A 66 6.66 12.35 10.03
CA LEU A 66 6.07 11.06 9.66
C LEU A 66 7.09 9.93 9.71
N PHE A 67 8.28 10.11 9.16
CA PHE A 67 9.34 9.10 9.23
C PHE A 67 9.75 8.80 10.68
N MET A 68 9.83 9.83 11.53
CA MET A 68 10.14 9.65 12.94
C MET A 68 8.99 8.97 13.69
N PHE A 69 7.75 9.40 13.47
CA PHE A 69 6.56 8.81 14.09
C PHE A 69 6.40 7.34 13.70
N PHE A 70 6.36 7.03 12.41
CA PHE A 70 6.26 5.65 11.94
C PHE A 70 7.50 4.83 12.31
N GLY A 71 8.70 5.42 12.27
CA GLY A 71 9.94 4.76 12.70
C GLY A 71 9.89 4.34 14.16
N LEU A 72 9.39 5.20 15.06
CA LEU A 72 9.20 4.86 16.47
C LEU A 72 8.12 3.80 16.67
N VAL A 73 6.96 3.95 16.03
CA VAL A 73 5.88 2.94 16.10
C VAL A 73 6.38 1.58 15.62
N LEU A 74 7.11 1.52 14.51
CA LEU A 74 7.72 0.28 14.04
C LEU A 74 8.77 -0.24 15.02
N TYR A 75 9.65 0.61 15.54
CA TYR A 75 10.67 0.19 16.49
C TYR A 75 10.08 -0.46 17.75
N PHE A 76 8.99 0.09 18.29
CA PHE A 76 8.35 -0.45 19.50
C PHE A 76 7.41 -1.63 19.22
N THR A 77 6.66 -1.61 18.11
CA THR A 77 5.63 -2.63 17.82
C THR A 77 6.20 -3.82 17.06
N PHE A 78 7.21 -3.61 16.21
CA PHE A 78 7.71 -4.67 15.33
C PHE A 78 8.40 -5.81 16.08
N PRO A 79 9.30 -5.57 17.07
CA PRO A 79 9.89 -6.67 17.85
C PRO A 79 8.88 -7.54 18.59
N PRO A 80 7.94 -7.01 19.41
CA PRO A 80 6.95 -7.85 20.08
C PRO A 80 6.00 -8.54 19.09
N PHE A 81 5.62 -7.87 18.00
CA PHE A 81 4.80 -8.48 16.94
C PHE A 81 5.49 -9.71 16.31
N ILE A 82 6.78 -9.61 15.99
CA ILE A 82 7.54 -10.75 15.43
C ILE A 82 7.63 -11.89 16.45
N ASN A 83 7.88 -11.58 17.72
CA ASN A 83 7.95 -12.57 18.79
C ASN A 83 6.60 -13.29 18.99
N GLU A 84 5.49 -12.54 18.94
CA GLU A 84 4.14 -13.12 19.00
C GLU A 84 3.83 -14.00 17.78
N ILE A 85 4.22 -13.59 16.56
CA ILE A 85 4.05 -14.42 15.36
C ILE A 85 4.87 -15.71 15.49
N GLN A 86 6.14 -15.62 15.90
CA GLN A 86 6.97 -16.82 16.08
C GLN A 86 6.35 -17.76 17.11
N SER A 87 5.90 -17.23 18.24
CA SER A 87 5.24 -18.00 19.29
C SER A 87 3.93 -18.63 18.80
N PHE A 88 3.12 -17.91 18.02
CA PHE A 88 1.91 -18.42 17.40
C PHE A 88 2.21 -19.57 16.43
N VAL A 89 3.19 -19.41 15.54
CA VAL A 89 3.58 -20.44 14.57
C VAL A 89 4.14 -21.68 15.27
N SER A 90 4.95 -21.51 16.33
CA SER A 90 5.47 -22.62 17.13
C SER A 90 4.38 -23.34 17.92
N ALA A 91 3.35 -22.63 18.38
CA ALA A 91 2.21 -23.22 19.12
C ALA A 91 1.13 -23.81 18.19
N PHE A 92 1.12 -23.45 16.91
CA PHE A 92 0.10 -23.86 15.95
C PHE A 92 -0.08 -25.39 15.82
N PRO A 93 0.98 -26.22 15.74
CA PRO A 93 0.81 -27.68 15.70
C PRO A 93 0.02 -28.23 16.90
N GLN A 94 0.22 -27.65 18.08
CA GLN A 94 -0.49 -28.05 19.29
C GLN A 94 -1.96 -27.63 19.25
N TYR A 95 -2.26 -26.43 18.75
CA TYR A 95 -3.65 -26.00 18.52
C TYR A 95 -4.36 -26.90 17.49
N TRP A 96 -3.66 -27.29 16.43
CA TRP A 96 -4.17 -28.21 15.43
C TRP A 96 -4.49 -29.59 16.02
N GLN A 97 -3.57 -30.14 16.82
CA GLN A 97 -3.78 -31.43 17.49
C GLN A 97 -4.97 -31.37 18.48
N ASN A 98 -5.07 -30.31 19.27
CA ASN A 98 -6.21 -30.12 20.18
C ASN A 98 -7.54 -29.97 19.44
N PHE A 99 -7.53 -29.33 18.26
CA PHE A 99 -8.73 -29.22 17.41
C PHE A 99 -9.18 -30.59 16.88
N LEU A 100 -8.23 -31.45 16.45
CA LEU A 100 -8.53 -32.81 16.02
C LEU A 100 -9.15 -33.65 17.17
N LEU A 101 -8.61 -33.51 18.39
CA LEU A 101 -9.16 -34.17 19.58
C LEU A 101 -10.59 -33.70 19.92
N TRP A 102 -10.94 -32.45 19.59
CA TRP A 102 -12.28 -31.90 19.79
C TRP A 102 -13.27 -32.34 18.70
N LEU A 103 -12.76 -32.82 17.55
CA LEU A 103 -13.51 -33.32 16.41
C LEU A 103 -13.05 -34.73 16.01
N PRO A 104 -13.29 -35.74 16.86
CA PRO A 104 -12.80 -37.10 16.63
C PRO A 104 -13.33 -37.76 15.35
N SER A 105 -14.50 -37.33 14.86
CA SER A 105 -15.05 -37.75 13.56
C SER A 105 -14.20 -37.26 12.37
N PHE A 106 -13.61 -36.08 12.48
CA PHE A 106 -12.72 -35.53 11.45
C PHE A 106 -11.33 -36.18 11.51
N GLU A 107 -10.83 -36.46 12.70
CA GLU A 107 -9.59 -37.21 12.88
C GLU A 107 -9.71 -38.64 12.32
N MET A 108 -10.81 -39.33 12.62
CA MET A 108 -11.10 -40.66 12.07
C MET A 108 -11.24 -40.64 10.54
N TRP A 109 -11.86 -39.59 9.98
CA TRP A 109 -11.92 -39.40 8.53
C TRP A 109 -10.53 -39.17 7.92
N LEU A 110 -9.66 -38.41 8.58
CA LEU A 110 -8.27 -38.20 8.16
C LEU A 110 -7.43 -39.50 8.22
N GLU A 111 -7.77 -40.44 9.09
CA GLU A 111 -7.04 -41.72 9.18
C GLU A 111 -7.56 -42.78 8.22
N THR A 112 -8.86 -42.77 7.94
CA THR A 112 -9.53 -43.77 7.08
C THR A 112 -9.60 -43.36 5.61
N SER A 113 -9.46 -42.07 5.31
CA SER A 113 -9.48 -41.56 3.94
C SER A 113 -8.15 -41.79 3.24
N PRO A 114 -8.14 -42.26 1.96
CA PRO A 114 -6.93 -42.37 1.15
C PRO A 114 -6.18 -41.04 0.97
N PHE A 115 -6.86 -39.91 1.22
CA PHE A 115 -6.31 -38.56 1.09
C PHE A 115 -5.87 -37.95 2.42
N GLY A 116 -6.19 -38.55 3.56
CA GLY A 116 -5.98 -37.91 4.86
C GLY A 116 -4.51 -37.80 5.27
N GLY A 117 -3.67 -38.76 4.87
CA GLY A 117 -2.20 -38.66 4.97
C GLY A 117 -1.64 -37.47 4.19
N ASN A 118 -2.10 -37.27 2.94
CA ASN A 118 -1.70 -36.13 2.10
C ASN A 118 -2.12 -34.78 2.70
N ILE A 119 -3.31 -34.72 3.35
CA ILE A 119 -3.79 -33.51 4.03
C ILE A 119 -2.92 -33.20 5.25
N ARG A 120 -2.59 -34.19 6.08
CA ARG A 120 -1.69 -34.02 7.24
C ARG A 120 -0.31 -33.55 6.80
N GLU A 121 0.27 -34.15 5.76
CA GLU A 121 1.55 -33.73 5.20
C GLU A 121 1.50 -32.32 4.62
N ALA A 122 0.45 -31.98 3.86
CA ALA A 122 0.27 -30.64 3.31
C ALA A 122 0.22 -29.59 4.43
N ILE A 123 -0.55 -29.82 5.49
CA ILE A 123 -0.64 -28.92 6.66
C ILE A 123 0.72 -28.76 7.32
N ASN A 124 1.45 -29.85 7.57
CA ASN A 124 2.79 -29.80 8.17
C ASN A 124 3.79 -29.05 7.28
N GLN A 125 3.75 -29.26 5.96
CA GLN A 125 4.57 -28.53 5.01
C GLN A 125 4.22 -27.03 4.99
N TYR A 126 2.94 -26.67 5.09
CA TYR A 126 2.49 -25.27 5.18
C TYR A 126 2.97 -24.61 6.47
N ILE A 127 2.89 -25.30 7.61
CA ILE A 127 3.39 -24.80 8.90
C ILE A 127 4.91 -24.57 8.84
N GLN A 128 5.67 -25.52 8.29
CA GLN A 128 7.12 -25.37 8.13
C GLN A 128 7.48 -24.22 7.18
N LYS A 129 6.79 -24.10 6.04
CA LYS A 129 6.97 -22.97 5.12
C LYS A 129 6.62 -21.64 5.76
N LEU A 130 5.57 -21.57 6.58
CA LEU A 130 5.18 -20.37 7.30
C LEU A 130 6.26 -19.97 8.32
N SER A 131 6.79 -20.92 9.09
CA SER A 131 7.89 -20.70 10.05
C SER A 131 9.17 -20.21 9.37
N GLN A 132 9.54 -20.84 8.25
CA GLN A 132 10.67 -20.39 7.43
C GLN A 132 10.42 -19.00 6.83
N THR A 133 9.19 -18.69 6.42
CA THR A 133 8.81 -17.38 5.88
C THR A 133 8.90 -16.31 6.96
N VAL A 134 8.39 -16.54 8.17
CA VAL A 134 8.50 -15.60 9.29
C VAL A 134 9.97 -15.31 9.64
N THR A 135 10.80 -16.35 9.68
CA THR A 135 12.25 -16.20 9.91
C THR A 135 12.93 -15.46 8.74
N SER A 136 12.48 -15.72 7.52
CA SER A 136 12.97 -15.04 6.30
C SER A 136 12.48 -13.60 6.21
N LEU A 137 11.31 -13.23 6.75
CA LEU A 137 10.81 -11.86 6.79
C LEU A 137 11.71 -10.97 7.64
N ILE A 138 12.28 -11.50 8.72
CA ILE A 138 13.31 -10.83 9.53
C ILE A 138 14.55 -10.54 8.67
N GLY A 139 14.96 -11.49 7.80
CA GLY A 139 16.02 -11.27 6.80
C GLY A 139 15.58 -10.42 5.59
N PHE A 140 14.29 -10.37 5.28
CA PHE A 140 13.74 -9.61 4.16
C PHE A 140 13.73 -8.11 4.48
N VAL A 141 13.56 -7.73 5.75
CA VAL A 141 13.79 -6.35 6.22
C VAL A 141 15.22 -5.89 5.88
N SER A 142 16.22 -6.79 5.96
CA SER A 142 17.58 -6.52 5.47
C SER A 142 17.77 -6.70 3.94
N GLY A 143 16.80 -7.28 3.23
CA GLY A 143 16.80 -7.49 1.77
C GLY A 143 16.03 -6.42 0.97
N ILE A 144 15.30 -5.52 1.64
CA ILE A 144 14.60 -4.37 1.02
C ILE A 144 15.56 -3.45 0.25
N PHE A 145 16.87 -3.53 0.52
CA PHE A 145 17.92 -2.84 -0.22
C PHE A 145 17.91 -3.12 -1.74
N GLY A 146 17.38 -4.26 -2.20
CA GLY A 146 17.24 -4.57 -3.63
C GLY A 146 16.11 -3.82 -4.35
N LYS A 147 15.09 -3.32 -3.63
CA LYS A 147 13.95 -2.55 -4.19
C LYS A 147 14.00 -1.06 -3.80
N ILE A 148 15.10 -0.63 -3.20
CA ILE A 148 15.24 0.71 -2.62
C ILE A 148 15.06 1.82 -3.65
N PHE A 149 15.46 1.59 -4.90
CA PHE A 149 15.33 2.58 -5.97
C PHE A 149 13.87 2.94 -6.25
N ASN A 150 12.99 1.95 -6.40
CA ASN A 150 11.55 2.19 -6.63
C ASN A 150 10.88 2.84 -5.42
N PHE A 151 11.29 2.43 -4.21
CA PHE A 151 10.77 3.00 -2.97
C PHE A 151 11.16 4.48 -2.81
N ILE A 152 12.45 4.80 -3.03
CA ILE A 152 12.96 6.18 -3.05
C ILE A 152 12.23 6.99 -4.11
N LEU A 153 12.05 6.44 -5.32
CA LEU A 153 11.33 7.12 -6.39
C LEU A 153 9.89 7.47 -5.98
N ILE A 154 9.15 6.53 -5.36
CA ILE A 154 7.80 6.80 -4.85
C ILE A 154 7.85 7.91 -3.80
N ILE A 155 8.77 7.86 -2.83
CA ILE A 155 8.90 8.90 -1.79
C ILE A 155 9.18 10.27 -2.40
N ILE A 156 10.10 10.34 -3.37
CA ILE A 156 10.42 11.58 -4.08
C ILE A 156 9.18 12.11 -4.81
N LEU A 157 8.42 11.23 -5.47
CA LEU A 157 7.18 11.63 -6.15
C LEU A 157 6.12 12.12 -5.16
N ILE A 158 5.95 11.47 -4.00
CA ILE A 158 5.02 11.94 -2.96
C ILE A 158 5.47 13.32 -2.50
N PHE A 159 6.75 13.50 -2.17
CA PHE A 159 7.28 14.78 -1.70
C PHE A 159 7.10 15.89 -2.74
N TYR A 160 7.50 15.62 -3.98
CA TYR A 160 7.32 16.55 -5.10
C TYR A 160 5.86 16.92 -5.28
N PHE A 161 4.95 15.93 -5.27
CA PHE A 161 3.52 16.19 -5.40
C PHE A 161 2.90 16.86 -4.18
N SER A 162 3.44 16.69 -2.98
CA SER A 162 2.95 17.34 -1.78
C SER A 162 3.33 18.83 -1.73
N VAL A 163 4.55 19.16 -2.15
CA VAL A 163 5.08 20.52 -2.12
C VAL A 163 4.60 21.36 -3.32
N GLU A 164 4.45 20.77 -4.51
CA GLU A 164 4.09 21.51 -5.72
C GLU A 164 2.58 21.83 -5.76
N GLU A 165 2.21 23.12 -5.65
CA GLU A 165 0.80 23.57 -5.67
C GLU A 165 0.14 23.44 -7.03
N LYS A 166 0.90 23.64 -8.11
CA LYS A 166 0.38 23.85 -9.47
C LYS A 166 0.76 22.76 -10.45
N ILE A 167 0.79 21.51 -9.97
CA ILE A 167 1.08 20.33 -10.81
C ILE A 167 0.15 20.27 -12.02
N SER A 168 -1.15 20.55 -11.82
CA SER A 168 -2.15 20.58 -12.89
C SER A 168 -1.86 21.63 -13.97
N GLU A 169 -1.16 22.72 -13.62
CA GLU A 169 -0.74 23.73 -14.59
C GLU A 169 0.50 23.29 -15.38
N LYS A 170 1.32 22.37 -14.85
CA LYS A 170 2.51 21.82 -15.55
C LYS A 170 2.16 20.75 -16.59
N PHE A 171 0.98 20.12 -16.50
CA PHE A 171 0.49 19.17 -17.51
C PHE A 171 -0.15 19.84 -18.74
N TYR A 172 -0.37 21.16 -18.66
CA TYR A 172 -1.04 21.95 -19.69
C TYR A 172 -0.30 22.08 -21.04
N PRO A 173 1.05 22.22 -21.11
CA PRO A 173 1.76 22.42 -22.37
C PRO A 173 1.60 21.28 -23.38
N PHE A 174 1.17 20.10 -22.93
CA PHE A 174 0.92 18.94 -23.80
C PHE A 174 -0.40 19.05 -24.58
N LEU A 175 -1.31 19.95 -24.20
CA LEU A 175 -2.55 20.21 -24.92
C LEU A 175 -2.32 21.28 -25.99
N VAL A 176 -2.07 20.86 -27.23
CA VAL A 176 -1.93 21.75 -28.40
C VAL A 176 -3.28 22.37 -28.74
N ILE A 177 -3.66 23.44 -28.04
CA ILE A 177 -4.87 24.22 -28.32
C ILE A 177 -4.42 25.53 -28.96
N LYS A 178 -4.95 25.89 -30.14
CA LYS A 178 -4.48 27.06 -30.91
C LYS A 178 -5.06 28.40 -30.43
N ASP A 179 -6.14 28.38 -29.65
CA ASP A 179 -6.92 29.56 -29.24
C ASP A 179 -6.72 29.91 -27.76
N ARG A 180 -6.13 31.09 -27.49
CA ARG A 180 -5.74 31.59 -26.17
C ARG A 180 -6.90 31.75 -25.18
N LYS A 181 -8.14 32.04 -25.63
CA LYS A 181 -9.29 32.16 -24.71
C LYS A 181 -9.79 30.78 -24.27
N ARG A 182 -9.92 29.86 -25.23
CA ARG A 182 -10.31 28.47 -24.98
C ARG A 182 -9.26 27.72 -24.14
N GLN A 183 -8.00 28.07 -24.33
CA GLN A 183 -6.86 27.65 -23.52
C GLN A 183 -7.05 27.95 -22.02
N GLU A 184 -7.42 29.18 -21.67
CA GLU A 184 -7.63 29.58 -20.27
C GLU A 184 -8.85 28.90 -19.62
N GLU A 185 -9.93 28.73 -20.37
CA GLU A 185 -11.13 28.02 -19.89
C GLU A 185 -10.84 26.54 -19.60
N VAL A 186 -10.13 25.87 -20.51
CA VAL A 186 -9.70 24.47 -20.32
C VAL A 186 -8.77 24.37 -19.11
N LYS A 187 -7.83 25.32 -18.94
CA LYS A 187 -6.93 25.37 -17.77
C LYS A 187 -7.72 25.45 -16.46
N LYS A 188 -8.72 26.34 -16.38
CA LYS A 188 -9.57 26.49 -15.18
C LYS A 188 -10.41 25.24 -14.90
N LYS A 189 -10.93 24.58 -15.94
CA LYS A 189 -11.69 23.32 -15.78
C LYS A 189 -10.79 22.19 -15.26
N ILE A 190 -9.63 21.98 -15.87
CA ILE A 190 -8.69 20.92 -15.47
C ILE A 190 -8.22 21.14 -14.04
N SER A 191 -7.82 22.36 -13.67
CA SER A 191 -7.38 22.64 -12.30
C SER A 191 -8.48 22.41 -11.26
N LYS A 192 -9.74 22.73 -11.59
CA LYS A 192 -10.90 22.44 -10.76
C LYS A 192 -11.09 20.93 -10.55
N TYR A 193 -11.13 20.14 -11.63
CA TYR A 193 -11.31 18.69 -11.52
C TYR A 193 -10.14 18.01 -10.81
N TRP A 194 -8.91 18.47 -11.08
CA TRP A 194 -7.72 17.98 -10.38
C TRP A 194 -7.82 18.18 -8.88
N LYS A 195 -8.21 19.39 -8.44
CA LYS A 195 -8.37 19.69 -7.01
C LYS A 195 -9.47 18.84 -6.35
N ILE A 196 -10.55 18.56 -7.07
CA ILE A 196 -11.62 17.66 -6.58
C ILE A 196 -11.06 16.24 -6.41
N ALA A 197 -10.39 15.69 -7.43
CA ALA A 197 -9.81 14.37 -7.37
C ALA A 197 -8.78 14.24 -6.23
N GLU A 198 -7.93 15.25 -6.07
CA GLU A 198 -6.92 15.33 -5.01
C GLU A 198 -7.58 15.33 -3.62
N THR A 199 -8.53 16.22 -3.38
CA THR A 199 -9.22 16.30 -2.08
C THR A 199 -10.01 15.03 -1.75
N GLN A 200 -10.64 14.40 -2.74
CA GLN A 200 -11.34 13.13 -2.56
C GLN A 200 -10.37 11.99 -2.26
N ALA A 201 -9.28 11.87 -3.02
CA ALA A 201 -8.25 10.85 -2.82
C ALA A 201 -7.60 10.98 -1.43
N GLY A 202 -7.28 12.22 -1.02
CA GLY A 202 -6.70 12.50 0.29
C GLY A 202 -7.63 12.11 1.44
N ARG A 203 -8.91 12.53 1.38
CA ARG A 203 -9.90 12.18 2.41
C ARG A 203 -10.21 10.70 2.45
N TRP A 204 -10.25 10.04 1.30
CA TRP A 204 -10.44 8.60 1.22
C TRP A 204 -9.30 7.85 1.91
N LEU A 205 -8.04 8.20 1.61
CA LEU A 205 -6.88 7.57 2.25
C LEU A 205 -6.84 7.85 3.75
N GLN A 206 -7.08 9.10 4.18
CA GLN A 206 -7.15 9.45 5.61
C GLN A 206 -8.26 8.68 6.34
N GLY A 207 -9.43 8.53 5.71
CA GLY A 207 -10.54 7.76 6.25
C GLY A 207 -10.19 6.27 6.39
N TYR A 208 -9.51 5.70 5.40
CA TYR A 208 -9.10 4.29 5.44
C TYR A 208 -8.04 4.04 6.53
N ILE A 209 -7.06 4.94 6.68
CA ILE A 209 -6.05 4.88 7.75
C ILE A 209 -6.73 4.99 9.13
N LEU A 210 -7.65 5.94 9.30
CA LEU A 210 -8.37 6.12 10.56
C LEU A 210 -9.26 4.92 10.89
N LEU A 211 -9.96 4.39 9.88
CA LEU A 211 -10.79 3.19 10.03
C LEU A 211 -9.96 1.99 10.47
N GLY A 212 -8.84 1.71 9.78
CA GLY A 212 -7.94 0.61 10.14
C GLY A 212 -7.37 0.77 11.55
N PHE A 213 -7.02 2.00 11.95
CA PHE A 213 -6.56 2.28 13.31
C PHE A 213 -7.63 2.02 14.37
N ILE A 214 -8.88 2.46 14.14
CA ILE A 214 -10.00 2.22 15.05
C ILE A 214 -10.31 0.73 15.15
N VAL A 215 -10.41 0.04 14.01
CA VAL A 215 -10.68 -1.41 13.97
C VAL A 215 -9.58 -2.18 14.69
N GLY A 216 -8.31 -1.89 14.40
CA GLY A 216 -7.18 -2.54 15.06
C GLY A 216 -7.20 -2.35 16.57
N ILE A 217 -7.48 -1.14 17.08
CA ILE A 217 -7.62 -0.89 18.52
C ILE A 217 -8.80 -1.67 19.11
N MET A 218 -9.96 -1.65 18.45
CA MET A 218 -11.15 -2.36 18.94
C MET A 218 -10.90 -3.87 19.02
N VAL A 219 -10.27 -4.45 18.00
CA VAL A 219 -9.90 -5.86 17.98
C VAL A 219 -8.87 -6.17 19.07
N TYR A 220 -7.83 -5.33 19.22
CA TYR A 220 -6.83 -5.51 20.27
C TYR A 220 -7.45 -5.51 21.67
N ILE A 221 -8.30 -4.53 21.97
CA ILE A 221 -8.99 -4.42 23.26
C ILE A 221 -9.93 -5.62 23.45
N GLY A 222 -10.75 -5.96 22.45
CA GLY A 222 -11.69 -7.07 22.52
C GLY A 222 -10.99 -8.40 22.80
N LEU A 223 -9.92 -8.71 22.08
CA LEU A 223 -9.14 -9.93 22.27
C LEU A 223 -8.39 -9.93 23.61
N SER A 224 -7.89 -8.78 24.05
CA SER A 224 -7.18 -8.67 25.33
C SER A 224 -8.13 -8.86 26.52
N ILE A 225 -9.36 -8.36 26.45
CA ILE A 225 -10.40 -8.60 27.48
C ILE A 225 -10.77 -10.08 27.53
N LEU A 226 -10.84 -10.75 26.37
CA LEU A 226 -11.13 -12.19 26.28
C LEU A 226 -9.94 -13.07 26.73
N GLY A 227 -8.80 -12.48 27.08
CA GLY A 227 -7.60 -13.23 27.48
C GLY A 227 -6.99 -14.06 26.35
N ILE A 228 -7.29 -13.74 25.09
CA ILE A 228 -6.78 -14.46 23.92
C ILE A 228 -5.30 -14.13 23.75
N ARG A 229 -4.46 -15.17 23.73
CA ARG A 229 -3.02 -15.03 23.47
C ARG A 229 -2.82 -14.52 22.04
N TYR A 230 -1.79 -13.69 21.83
CA TYR A 230 -1.45 -13.09 20.53
C TYR A 230 -2.47 -12.06 20.02
N SER A 231 -3.11 -11.32 20.93
CA SER A 231 -4.10 -10.28 20.60
C SER A 231 -3.54 -9.19 19.70
N LEU A 232 -2.24 -8.87 19.82
CA LEU A 232 -1.58 -7.85 18.98
C LEU A 232 -1.41 -8.36 17.55
N VAL A 233 -0.99 -9.62 17.35
CA VAL A 233 -0.89 -10.22 16.00
C VAL A 233 -2.23 -10.24 15.29
N LEU A 234 -3.27 -10.69 15.99
CA LEU A 234 -4.61 -10.78 15.43
C LEU A 234 -5.22 -9.40 15.16
N ALA A 235 -4.91 -8.40 16.00
CA ALA A 235 -5.36 -7.02 15.80
C ALA A 235 -4.69 -6.33 14.61
N VAL A 236 -3.42 -6.63 14.33
CA VAL A 236 -2.71 -6.07 13.16
C VAL A 236 -3.17 -6.73 11.85
N LEU A 237 -3.67 -7.97 11.91
CA LEU A 237 -4.19 -8.69 10.74
C LEU A 237 -5.65 -8.35 10.39
N ALA A 238 -6.38 -7.69 11.28
CA ALA A 238 -7.79 -7.32 11.11
C ALA A 238 -7.98 -6.05 10.26
#